data_AF-A0A4Q3C6L3-F1
#
_entry.id   AF-A0A4Q3C6L3-F1
#
_cell.length_a   1.000
_cell.length_b   1.000
_cell.length_c   1.000
_cell.angle_alpha   90.00
_cell.angle_beta   90.00
_cell.angle_gamma   90.00
#
_symmetry.space_group_name_H-M   'P 1'
#
loop_
_entity.id
_entity.type
_entity.pdbx_description
1 polymer ?
#
loop_
_entity_poly.entity_id
_entity_poly.type
_entity_poly.pdbx_seq_one_letter_code
_entity_poly.pdbx_strand_id
1 'polypeptide(L)'
;AIGSVYWNNRLFNLTGDVKYYDVLERTMYNGLISGISLKGTEFFYPNALESDGKYLFNRGACTRQGWFDCSCCPTNLIRFIPAIPGLIYATEKDVLYVNLYMSNTADVALANNIVKVAQQTNYPWDGKVSVAVTPEKEGSFTLKFRIPGWARNEVMPGGLYSYKGNVKAQPALTVNGKKTAATVADGYYVVTRSWKKGDVVALDFPMEVREVLASDKITDDRGKVSLEYGPLVYTVEQADNADVNAITISNTTTFKLKKQPKLLNGIYTIEGKTGKQKFTAIPYYTWSNRGVGEMKVWLPETK
;
A
#
# COMPACT_ATOMS: atom_id res chain seq x y z
N ALA A 1 -12.71 1.92 7.31
CA ALA A 1 -11.64 1.16 6.62
C ALA A 1 -11.96 -0.33 6.46
N ILE A 2 -12.11 -1.11 7.55
CA ILE A 2 -12.28 -2.59 7.49
C ILE A 2 -13.44 -3.06 6.59
N GLY A 3 -14.60 -2.41 6.68
CA GLY A 3 -15.73 -2.72 5.79
C GLY A 3 -15.41 -2.56 4.30
N SER A 4 -14.57 -1.57 3.93
CA SER A 4 -14.11 -1.39 2.55
C SER A 4 -13.23 -2.55 2.08
N VAL A 5 -12.33 -3.06 2.95
CA VAL A 5 -11.53 -4.24 2.63
C VAL A 5 -12.42 -5.45 2.35
N TYR A 6 -13.40 -5.72 3.21
CA TYR A 6 -14.33 -6.84 3.01
C TYR A 6 -15.19 -6.68 1.75
N TRP A 7 -15.65 -5.46 1.46
CA TRP A 7 -16.43 -5.20 0.25
C TRP A 7 -15.59 -5.46 -1.00
N ASN A 8 -14.40 -4.88 -1.09
CA ASN A 8 -13.53 -5.05 -2.25
C ASN A 8 -13.06 -6.50 -2.42
N ASN A 9 -12.77 -7.23 -1.34
CA ASN A 9 -12.46 -8.65 -1.43
C ASN A 9 -13.64 -9.46 -2.03
N ARG A 10 -14.88 -9.18 -1.61
CA ARG A 10 -16.07 -9.85 -2.17
C ARG A 10 -16.32 -9.50 -3.64
N LEU A 11 -16.13 -8.24 -4.02
CA LEU A 11 -16.26 -7.82 -5.41
C LEU A 11 -15.19 -8.47 -6.28
N PHE A 12 -13.95 -8.57 -5.78
CA PHE A 12 -12.91 -9.35 -6.46
C PHE A 12 -13.32 -10.82 -6.62
N ASN A 13 -13.80 -11.48 -5.56
CA ASN A 13 -14.22 -12.88 -5.65
C ASN A 13 -15.39 -13.10 -6.63
N LEU A 14 -16.19 -12.07 -6.89
CA LEU A 14 -17.29 -12.13 -7.85
C LEU A 14 -16.82 -11.93 -9.30
N THR A 15 -15.82 -11.07 -9.54
CA THR A 15 -15.50 -10.61 -10.91
C THR A 15 -14.07 -10.90 -11.37
N GLY A 16 -13.14 -11.21 -10.45
CA GLY A 16 -11.71 -11.32 -10.72
C GLY A 16 -11.01 -10.01 -11.11
N ASP A 17 -11.66 -8.84 -10.92
CA ASP A 17 -11.15 -7.55 -11.39
C ASP A 17 -10.12 -6.96 -10.41
N VAL A 18 -8.93 -6.68 -10.93
CA VAL A 18 -7.76 -6.18 -10.20
C VAL A 18 -8.04 -4.92 -9.38
N LYS A 19 -8.93 -4.05 -9.87
CA LYS A 19 -9.12 -2.71 -9.30
C LYS A 19 -9.59 -2.76 -7.84
N TYR A 20 -10.31 -3.82 -7.47
CA TYR A 20 -10.76 -4.02 -6.11
C TYR A 20 -9.60 -4.30 -5.16
N TYR A 21 -8.58 -5.02 -5.62
CA TYR A 21 -7.37 -5.24 -4.84
C TYR A 21 -6.46 -4.00 -4.78
N ASP A 22 -6.53 -3.11 -5.77
CA ASP A 22 -5.86 -1.79 -5.67
C ASP A 22 -6.51 -0.92 -4.58
N VAL A 23 -7.85 -0.90 -4.49
CA VAL A 23 -8.57 -0.22 -3.40
C VAL A 23 -8.30 -0.87 -2.04
N LEU A 24 -8.29 -2.21 -2.01
CA LEU A 24 -8.04 -2.99 -0.80
C LEU A 24 -6.64 -2.71 -0.26
N GLU A 25 -5.62 -2.78 -1.11
CA GLU A 25 -4.22 -2.52 -0.75
C GLU A 25 -4.05 -1.10 -0.20
N ARG A 26 -4.57 -0.09 -0.91
CA ARG A 26 -4.51 1.30 -0.45
C ARG A 26 -5.17 1.47 0.92
N THR A 27 -6.34 0.87 1.12
CA THR A 27 -7.04 0.93 2.41
C THR A 27 -6.25 0.23 3.50
N MET A 28 -5.74 -0.97 3.23
CA MET A 28 -5.06 -1.82 4.20
C MET A 28 -3.75 -1.21 4.69
N TYR A 29 -2.90 -0.71 3.79
CA TYR A 29 -1.59 -0.15 4.15
C TYR A 29 -1.64 1.29 4.67
N ASN A 30 -2.79 1.98 4.57
CA ASN A 30 -2.90 3.38 4.98
C ASN A 30 -4.03 3.58 6.01
N GLY A 31 -5.25 3.87 5.54
CA GLY A 31 -6.37 4.25 6.39
C GLY A 31 -6.76 3.20 7.44
N LEU A 32 -6.51 1.91 7.20
CA LEU A 32 -6.79 0.85 8.15
C LEU A 32 -5.75 0.79 9.28
N ILE A 33 -4.48 0.55 8.94
CA ILE A 33 -3.44 0.37 9.96
C ILE A 33 -3.01 1.68 10.63
N SER A 34 -3.34 2.85 10.07
CA SER A 34 -3.26 4.12 10.80
C SER A 34 -4.13 4.11 12.07
N GLY A 35 -5.17 3.26 12.10
CA GLY A 35 -6.11 3.12 13.21
C GLY A 35 -5.55 2.52 14.50
N ILE A 36 -4.35 1.94 14.48
CA ILE A 36 -3.70 1.32 15.64
C ILE A 36 -2.29 1.87 15.82
N SER A 37 -1.84 2.10 17.05
CA SER A 37 -0.46 2.50 17.32
C SER A 37 0.51 1.37 16.99
N LEU A 38 1.78 1.72 16.74
CA LEU A 38 2.82 0.71 16.46
C LEU A 38 3.09 -0.21 17.65
N LYS A 39 2.67 0.18 18.85
CA LYS A 39 2.71 -0.64 20.07
C LYS A 39 1.49 -1.58 20.18
N GLY A 40 0.45 -1.37 19.38
CA GLY A 40 -0.76 -2.18 19.40
C GLY A 40 -1.75 -1.85 20.53
N THR A 41 -1.52 -0.77 21.27
CA THR A 41 -2.23 -0.48 22.53
C THR A 41 -3.19 0.70 22.46
N GLU A 42 -3.12 1.53 21.42
CA GLU A 42 -3.92 2.74 21.28
C GLU A 42 -4.52 2.81 19.89
N PHE A 43 -5.72 3.38 19.77
CA PHE A 43 -6.53 3.34 18.58
C PHE A 43 -7.06 4.72 18.17
N PHE A 44 -7.27 4.91 16.88
CA PHE A 44 -8.12 5.97 16.35
C PHE A 44 -9.54 5.46 16.11
N TYR A 45 -10.53 6.32 16.33
CA TYR A 45 -11.88 6.10 15.89
C TYR A 45 -12.11 6.78 14.52
N PRO A 46 -11.91 8.10 14.34
CA PRO A 46 -11.70 8.70 13.02
C PRO A 46 -10.21 8.73 12.63
N ASN A 47 -9.92 8.61 11.34
CA ASN A 47 -8.58 8.74 10.77
C ASN A 47 -8.52 10.04 9.95
N ALA A 48 -7.97 11.11 10.52
CA ALA A 48 -7.85 12.41 9.86
C ALA A 48 -6.70 12.45 8.84
N LEU A 49 -6.83 13.28 7.80
CA LEU A 49 -5.77 13.56 6.81
C LEU A 49 -5.01 14.88 7.09
N GLU A 50 -5.49 15.65 8.07
CA GLU A 50 -4.89 16.88 8.57
C GLU A 50 -5.22 17.03 10.06
N SER A 51 -4.26 17.51 10.85
CA SER A 51 -4.40 17.77 12.28
C SER A 51 -3.64 19.05 12.63
N ASP A 52 -4.26 19.90 13.44
CA ASP A 52 -3.65 21.11 14.04
C ASP A 52 -3.07 20.83 15.44
N GLY A 53 -3.18 19.59 15.93
CA GLY A 53 -2.77 19.18 17.26
C GLY A 53 -3.66 19.71 18.40
N LYS A 54 -4.77 20.40 18.10
CA LYS A 54 -5.64 21.06 19.09
C LYS A 54 -7.08 20.59 19.01
N TYR A 55 -7.59 20.34 17.81
CA TYR A 55 -8.94 19.86 17.60
C TYR A 55 -9.10 18.42 18.08
N LEU A 56 -9.99 18.21 19.06
CA LEU A 56 -10.22 16.92 19.73
C LEU A 56 -11.11 15.99 18.88
N PHE A 57 -10.62 15.58 17.70
CA PHE A 57 -11.39 14.77 16.76
C PHE A 57 -11.61 13.32 17.21
N ASN A 58 -10.74 12.78 18.08
CA ASN A 58 -10.78 11.37 18.47
C ASN A 58 -11.47 11.18 19.82
N ARG A 59 -12.76 11.54 19.91
CA ARG A 59 -13.59 11.38 21.11
C ARG A 59 -13.00 12.02 22.36
N GLY A 60 -12.53 13.27 22.23
CA GLY A 60 -11.95 14.04 23.33
C GLY A 60 -10.41 14.04 23.37
N ALA A 61 -9.74 13.53 22.34
CA ALA A 61 -8.29 13.60 22.18
C ALA A 61 -7.88 14.02 20.76
N CYS A 62 -6.68 14.60 20.63
CA CYS A 62 -6.02 14.87 19.34
C CYS A 62 -5.18 13.68 18.82
N THR A 63 -5.14 12.58 19.58
CA THR A 63 -4.26 11.41 19.32
C THR A 63 -5.03 10.13 19.60
N ARG A 64 -4.41 8.98 19.30
CA ARG A 64 -4.96 7.66 19.62
C ARG A 64 -5.23 7.52 21.13
N GLN A 65 -6.23 6.73 21.48
CA GLN A 65 -6.59 6.42 22.87
C GLN A 65 -6.62 4.91 23.10
N GLY A 66 -6.35 4.48 24.33
CA GLY A 66 -6.34 3.05 24.67
C GLY A 66 -7.70 2.35 24.47
N TRP A 67 -8.79 3.08 24.69
CA TRP A 67 -10.15 2.56 24.55
C TRP A 67 -11.17 3.69 24.34
N PHE A 68 -12.40 3.31 23.98
CA PHE A 68 -13.54 4.21 23.84
C PHE A 68 -14.80 3.52 24.38
N ASP A 69 -15.75 4.29 24.93
CA ASP A 69 -17.06 3.73 25.35
C ASP A 69 -17.77 3.03 24.18
N CYS A 70 -17.74 3.63 23.00
CA CYS A 70 -18.08 2.97 21.74
C CYS A 70 -16.81 2.33 21.15
N SER A 71 -16.52 1.10 21.55
CA SER A 71 -15.27 0.39 21.25
C SER A 71 -15.28 -0.40 19.93
N CYS A 72 -16.10 0.02 18.96
CA CYS A 72 -16.19 -0.70 17.69
C CYS A 72 -14.88 -0.69 16.89
N CYS A 73 -14.04 0.35 16.98
CA CYS A 73 -12.78 0.41 16.24
C CYS A 73 -11.71 -0.55 16.79
N PRO A 74 -11.37 -0.54 18.10
CA PRO A 74 -10.44 -1.51 18.68
C PRO A 74 -10.86 -2.97 18.44
N THR A 75 -12.13 -3.30 18.71
CA THR A 75 -12.66 -4.67 18.56
C THR A 75 -12.72 -5.12 17.09
N ASN A 76 -12.89 -4.20 16.14
CA ASN A 76 -12.80 -4.53 14.71
C ASN A 76 -11.36 -4.76 14.26
N LEU A 77 -10.40 -3.98 14.74
CA LEU A 77 -8.99 -4.13 14.34
C LEU A 77 -8.40 -5.46 14.84
N ILE A 78 -8.69 -5.84 16.09
CA ILE A 78 -8.16 -7.08 16.68
C ILE A 78 -8.64 -8.34 15.96
N ARG A 79 -9.87 -8.33 15.39
CA ARG A 79 -10.34 -9.44 14.55
C ARG A 79 -9.81 -9.39 13.11
N PHE A 80 -9.47 -8.20 12.60
CA PHE A 80 -9.07 -8.03 11.21
C PHE A 80 -7.61 -8.40 10.97
N ILE A 81 -6.68 -7.93 11.82
CA ILE A 81 -5.24 -8.19 11.68
C ILE A 81 -4.94 -9.69 11.47
N PRO A 82 -5.45 -10.63 12.30
CA PRO A 82 -5.19 -12.06 12.09
C PRO A 82 -5.86 -12.64 10.84
N ALA A 83 -6.80 -11.94 10.21
CA ALA A 83 -7.47 -12.38 8.98
C ALA A 83 -6.72 -11.99 7.69
N ILE A 84 -5.72 -11.10 7.77
CA ILE A 84 -4.95 -10.61 6.61
C ILE A 84 -4.35 -11.74 5.75
N PRO A 85 -3.79 -12.84 6.31
CA PRO A 85 -3.25 -13.93 5.49
C PRO A 85 -4.26 -14.52 4.50
N GLY A 86 -5.56 -14.52 4.85
CA GLY A 86 -6.65 -14.99 3.97
C GLY A 86 -6.94 -14.07 2.79
N LEU A 87 -6.30 -12.90 2.69
CA LEU A 87 -6.48 -11.94 1.59
C LEU A 87 -5.37 -12.04 0.54
N ILE A 88 -4.29 -12.78 0.81
CA ILE A 88 -3.08 -12.81 -0.03
C ILE A 88 -3.34 -13.49 -1.37
N TYR A 89 -4.05 -14.62 -1.33
CA TYR A 89 -4.30 -15.47 -2.47
C TYR A 89 -5.80 -15.65 -2.72
N ALA A 90 -6.15 -16.00 -3.96
CA ALA A 90 -7.46 -16.54 -4.30
C ALA A 90 -7.30 -17.64 -5.36
N THR A 91 -8.30 -18.48 -5.52
CA THR A 91 -8.27 -19.59 -6.47
C THR A 91 -9.53 -19.65 -7.32
N GLU A 92 -9.37 -20.13 -8.55
CA GLU A 92 -10.46 -20.43 -9.47
C GLU A 92 -10.05 -21.65 -10.32
N LYS A 93 -10.58 -22.84 -10.00
CA LYS A 93 -10.18 -24.11 -10.64
C LYS A 93 -8.65 -24.33 -10.57
N ASP A 94 -7.96 -24.25 -11.72
CA ASP A 94 -6.51 -24.38 -11.85
C ASP A 94 -5.80 -23.02 -12.00
N VAL A 95 -6.43 -21.95 -11.51
CA VAL A 95 -5.87 -20.59 -11.47
C VAL A 95 -5.59 -20.20 -10.03
N LEU A 96 -4.35 -19.79 -9.74
CA LEU A 96 -3.96 -19.17 -8.49
C LEU A 96 -3.71 -17.68 -8.72
N TYR A 97 -4.47 -16.84 -8.02
CA TYR A 97 -4.26 -15.40 -7.95
C TYR A 97 -3.34 -15.07 -6.79
N VAL A 98 -2.26 -14.33 -7.07
CA VAL A 98 -1.37 -13.71 -6.09
C VAL A 98 -1.71 -12.24 -6.04
N ASN A 99 -2.51 -11.85 -5.04
CA ASN A 99 -3.12 -10.53 -4.97
C ASN A 99 -2.38 -9.57 -4.04
N LEU A 100 -1.77 -10.04 -2.96
CA LEU A 100 -0.95 -9.21 -2.07
C LEU A 100 0.49 -9.74 -2.00
N TYR A 101 1.42 -8.80 -1.80
CA TYR A 101 2.85 -9.07 -1.74
C TYR A 101 3.37 -8.89 -0.33
N MET A 102 3.76 -9.99 0.31
CA MET A 102 4.37 -10.02 1.63
C MET A 102 5.09 -11.35 1.81
N SER A 103 6.21 -11.38 2.52
CA SER A 103 6.93 -12.64 2.75
C SER A 103 6.07 -13.64 3.51
N ASN A 104 5.79 -14.80 2.91
CA ASN A 104 4.91 -15.82 3.47
C ASN A 104 5.16 -17.19 2.82
N THR A 105 4.65 -18.25 3.46
CA THR A 105 4.48 -19.57 2.85
C THR A 105 3.02 -19.99 2.95
N ALA A 106 2.48 -20.58 1.88
CA ALA A 106 1.12 -21.09 1.85
C ALA A 106 1.05 -22.41 1.07
N ASP A 107 0.21 -23.31 1.56
CA ASP A 107 -0.26 -24.48 0.82
C ASP A 107 -1.62 -24.14 0.22
N VAL A 108 -1.70 -24.09 -1.11
CA VAL A 108 -2.91 -23.65 -1.82
C VAL A 108 -3.48 -24.80 -2.64
N ALA A 109 -4.72 -25.17 -2.35
CA ALA A 109 -5.45 -26.17 -3.11
C ALA A 109 -5.97 -25.59 -4.43
N LEU A 110 -5.58 -26.21 -5.54
CA LEU A 110 -6.18 -26.05 -6.86
C LEU A 110 -7.05 -27.28 -7.18
N ALA A 111 -7.75 -27.28 -8.32
CA ALA A 111 -8.75 -28.32 -8.62
C ALA A 111 -8.19 -29.75 -8.53
N ASN A 112 -6.95 -29.98 -8.98
CA ASN A 112 -6.35 -31.32 -9.03
C ASN A 112 -4.96 -31.42 -8.37
N ASN A 113 -4.54 -30.40 -7.62
CA ASN A 113 -3.18 -30.32 -7.09
C ASN A 113 -3.12 -29.41 -5.85
N ILE A 114 -2.19 -29.68 -4.94
CA ILE A 114 -1.81 -28.73 -3.90
C ILE A 114 -0.50 -28.07 -4.34
N VAL A 115 -0.47 -26.75 -4.30
CA VAL A 115 0.69 -25.95 -4.69
C VAL A 115 1.20 -25.20 -3.47
N LYS A 116 2.41 -25.54 -3.04
CA LYS A 116 3.14 -24.74 -2.05
C LYS A 116 3.74 -23.52 -2.75
N VAL A 117 3.41 -22.35 -2.24
CA VAL A 117 3.99 -21.07 -2.68
C VAL A 117 4.74 -20.42 -1.53
N ALA A 118 5.91 -19.87 -1.83
CA ALA A 118 6.70 -19.10 -0.88
C ALA A 118 7.08 -17.76 -1.50
N GLN A 119 6.58 -16.66 -0.92
CA GLN A 119 6.98 -15.32 -1.29
C GLN A 119 8.14 -14.86 -0.42
N GLN A 120 9.14 -14.24 -1.04
CA GLN A 120 10.22 -13.51 -0.37
C GLN A 120 10.29 -12.10 -0.97
N THR A 121 10.09 -11.10 -0.12
CA THR A 121 10.09 -9.69 -0.52
C THR A 121 10.31 -8.76 0.67
N ASN A 122 10.78 -7.54 0.37
CA ASN A 122 10.81 -6.41 1.30
C ASN A 122 9.62 -5.46 1.11
N TYR A 123 8.62 -5.84 0.31
CA TYR A 123 7.35 -5.10 0.15
C TYR A 123 6.75 -4.77 1.53
N PRO A 124 6.30 -3.53 1.79
CA PRO A 124 6.06 -2.43 0.84
C PRO A 124 7.25 -1.48 0.61
N TRP A 125 8.46 -1.81 1.07
CA TRP A 125 9.62 -0.90 0.99
C TRP A 125 10.41 -1.00 -0.33
N ASP A 126 10.23 -2.10 -1.06
CA ASP A 126 10.85 -2.38 -2.35
C ASP A 126 9.88 -3.24 -3.17
N GLY A 127 9.91 -3.08 -4.50
CA GLY A 127 8.98 -3.72 -5.42
C GLY A 127 9.41 -5.09 -5.94
N LYS A 128 10.54 -5.65 -5.48
CA LYS A 128 11.00 -6.97 -5.91
C LYS A 128 10.33 -8.07 -5.09
N VAL A 129 9.76 -9.04 -5.78
CA VAL A 129 9.12 -10.20 -5.16
C VAL A 129 9.64 -11.47 -5.82
N SER A 130 10.15 -12.40 -5.03
CA SER A 130 10.45 -13.76 -5.47
C SER A 130 9.37 -14.69 -4.98
N VAL A 131 8.81 -15.50 -5.89
CA VAL A 131 7.77 -16.50 -5.58
C VAL A 131 8.26 -17.87 -6.01
N ALA A 132 8.62 -18.71 -5.04
CA ALA A 132 8.94 -20.11 -5.30
C ALA A 132 7.65 -20.93 -5.39
N VAL A 133 7.57 -21.78 -6.42
CA VAL A 133 6.40 -22.61 -6.72
C VAL A 133 6.81 -24.08 -6.57
N THR A 134 6.10 -24.81 -5.72
CA THR A 134 6.36 -26.22 -5.45
C THR A 134 5.03 -26.99 -5.47
N PRO A 135 4.58 -27.46 -6.65
CA PRO A 135 3.40 -28.29 -6.74
C PRO A 135 3.69 -29.70 -6.22
N GLU A 136 2.70 -30.37 -5.63
CA GLU A 136 2.81 -31.78 -5.23
C GLU A 136 3.01 -32.70 -6.44
N LYS A 137 2.29 -32.43 -7.53
CA LYS A 137 2.44 -33.09 -8.82
C LYS A 137 2.87 -32.08 -9.87
N GLU A 138 3.91 -32.38 -10.66
CA GLU A 138 4.21 -31.58 -11.84
C GLU A 138 2.99 -31.57 -12.78
N GLY A 139 2.64 -30.39 -13.28
CA GLY A 139 1.44 -30.24 -14.09
C GLY A 139 1.20 -28.82 -14.55
N SER A 140 0.25 -28.68 -15.48
CA SER A 140 -0.11 -27.37 -16.04
C SER A 140 -1.16 -26.67 -15.20
N PHE A 141 -0.88 -25.42 -14.82
CA PHE A 141 -1.84 -24.52 -14.18
C PHE A 141 -1.44 -23.06 -14.41
N THR A 142 -2.33 -22.14 -14.05
CA THR A 142 -2.15 -20.70 -14.26
C THR A 142 -1.82 -20.00 -12.96
N LEU A 143 -0.76 -19.20 -12.97
CA LEU A 143 -0.50 -18.21 -11.93
C LEU A 143 -0.82 -16.81 -12.45
N LYS A 144 -1.63 -16.05 -11.71
CA LYS A 144 -1.95 -14.65 -11.98
C LYS A 144 -1.32 -13.77 -10.91
N PHE A 145 -0.39 -12.91 -11.28
CA PHE A 145 0.27 -11.97 -10.36
C PHE A 145 -0.27 -10.57 -10.58
N ARG A 146 -0.88 -9.97 -9.55
CA ARG A 146 -1.44 -8.61 -9.66
C ARG A 146 -0.34 -7.60 -10.03
N ILE A 147 -0.60 -6.76 -11.01
CA ILE A 147 0.20 -5.57 -11.29
C ILE A 147 -0.50 -4.41 -10.59
N PRO A 148 0.04 -3.89 -9.47
CA PRO A 148 -0.65 -2.85 -8.71
C PRO A 148 -0.96 -1.62 -9.56
N GLY A 149 -2.11 -0.97 -9.33
CA GLY A 149 -2.51 0.24 -10.05
C GLY A 149 -1.41 1.31 -10.07
N TRP A 150 -0.75 1.56 -8.95
CA TRP A 150 0.34 2.53 -8.85
C TRP A 150 1.54 2.18 -9.75
N ALA A 151 1.80 0.89 -10.00
CA ALA A 151 2.82 0.41 -10.93
C ALA A 151 2.37 0.49 -12.40
N ARG A 152 1.06 0.64 -12.63
CA ARG A 152 0.42 0.89 -13.93
C ARG A 152 0.15 2.39 -14.20
N ASN A 153 0.71 3.29 -13.38
CA ASN A 153 0.46 4.73 -13.42
C ASN A 153 -1.01 5.13 -13.14
N GLU A 154 -1.72 4.31 -12.34
CA GLU A 154 -3.10 4.56 -11.91
C GLU A 154 -3.14 4.71 -10.38
N VAL A 155 -3.47 5.89 -9.87
CA VAL A 155 -3.51 6.14 -8.41
C VAL A 155 -4.60 5.28 -7.75
N MET A 156 -5.79 5.32 -8.36
CA MET A 156 -7.01 4.63 -7.97
C MET A 156 -7.96 4.54 -9.19
N PRO A 157 -8.82 3.51 -9.27
CA PRO A 157 -9.84 3.43 -10.30
C PRO A 157 -10.83 4.61 -10.22
N GLY A 158 -11.33 5.04 -11.38
CA GLY A 158 -12.42 6.01 -11.49
C GLY A 158 -11.99 7.48 -11.67
N GLY A 159 -10.69 7.77 -11.75
CA GLY A 159 -10.20 9.09 -12.15
C GLY A 159 -10.36 10.20 -11.11
N LEU A 160 -10.61 9.85 -9.85
CA LEU A 160 -10.66 10.82 -8.75
C LEU A 160 -9.28 11.42 -8.44
N TYR A 161 -8.22 10.67 -8.71
CA TYR A 161 -6.84 11.04 -8.48
C TYR A 161 -5.98 10.69 -9.69
N SER A 162 -4.95 11.47 -9.94
CA SER A 162 -3.97 11.25 -11.01
C SER A 162 -2.56 11.56 -10.53
N TYR A 163 -1.57 10.88 -11.09
CA TYR A 163 -0.18 11.27 -10.85
C TYR A 163 0.17 12.53 -11.65
N LYS A 164 0.92 13.45 -11.03
CA LYS A 164 1.45 14.65 -11.71
C LYS A 164 2.41 14.31 -12.86
N GLY A 165 3.07 13.16 -12.77
CA GLY A 165 3.89 12.58 -13.84
C GLY A 165 3.92 11.06 -13.78
N ASN A 166 4.11 10.42 -14.94
CA ASN A 166 4.15 8.97 -15.07
C ASN A 166 5.59 8.42 -14.91
N VAL A 167 5.71 7.32 -14.18
CA VAL A 167 6.94 6.51 -14.15
C VAL A 167 7.05 5.78 -15.49
N LYS A 168 8.21 5.91 -16.13
CA LYS A 168 8.50 5.29 -17.43
C LYS A 168 8.90 3.83 -17.29
N ALA A 169 9.58 3.49 -16.19
CA ALA A 169 10.00 2.12 -15.90
C ALA A 169 8.75 1.23 -15.79
N GLN A 170 8.77 0.12 -16.52
CA GLN A 170 7.63 -0.80 -16.56
C GLN A 170 7.84 -1.93 -15.54
N PRO A 171 6.76 -2.43 -14.94
CA PRO A 171 6.84 -3.65 -14.15
C PRO A 171 7.33 -4.81 -15.03
N ALA A 172 8.00 -5.77 -14.41
CA ALA A 172 8.57 -6.92 -15.11
C ALA A 172 8.32 -8.23 -14.36
N LEU A 173 8.23 -9.32 -15.12
CA LEU A 173 8.17 -10.69 -14.62
C LEU A 173 9.18 -11.56 -15.37
N THR A 174 9.89 -12.41 -14.62
CA THR A 174 10.69 -13.50 -15.18
C THR A 174 10.35 -14.82 -14.50
N VAL A 175 10.55 -15.93 -15.21
CA VAL A 175 10.45 -17.27 -14.63
C VAL A 175 11.77 -17.98 -14.83
N ASN A 176 12.38 -18.47 -13.75
CA ASN A 176 13.71 -19.09 -13.73
C ASN A 176 14.78 -18.22 -14.42
N GLY A 177 14.74 -16.92 -14.16
CA GLY A 177 15.67 -15.93 -14.72
C GLY A 177 15.46 -15.59 -16.21
N LYS A 178 14.49 -16.20 -16.88
CA LYS A 178 14.18 -15.93 -18.29
C LYS A 178 12.93 -15.07 -18.42
N LYS A 179 13.00 -14.06 -19.29
CA LYS A 179 11.80 -13.33 -19.74
C LYS A 179 10.83 -14.36 -20.34
N THR A 180 9.64 -14.44 -19.76
CA THR A 180 8.57 -15.33 -20.21
C THR A 180 7.55 -14.52 -20.98
N ALA A 181 6.87 -15.15 -21.94
CA ALA A 181 5.69 -14.58 -22.60
C ALA A 181 4.49 -14.56 -21.62
N ALA A 182 4.63 -13.83 -20.50
CA ALA A 182 3.52 -13.55 -19.62
C ALA A 182 2.58 -12.59 -20.36
N THR A 183 1.32 -12.98 -20.51
CA THR A 183 0.31 -12.08 -21.06
C THR A 183 -0.10 -11.11 -19.97
N VAL A 184 -0.09 -9.82 -20.28
CA VAL A 184 -0.70 -8.82 -19.38
C VAL A 184 -2.18 -8.73 -19.75
N ALA A 185 -3.05 -9.15 -18.84
CA ALA A 185 -4.49 -9.10 -19.03
C ALA A 185 -5.15 -8.67 -17.72
N ASP A 186 -6.10 -7.73 -17.80
CA ASP A 186 -6.92 -7.26 -16.67
C ASP A 186 -6.11 -6.87 -15.43
N GLY A 187 -4.92 -6.29 -15.64
CA GLY A 187 -3.99 -5.88 -14.57
C GLY A 187 -3.27 -7.03 -13.87
N TYR A 188 -3.18 -8.20 -14.48
CA TYR A 188 -2.38 -9.33 -14.02
C TYR A 188 -1.32 -9.72 -15.04
N TYR A 189 -0.16 -10.17 -14.57
CA TYR A 189 0.66 -11.10 -15.35
C TYR A 189 0.03 -12.48 -15.28
N VAL A 190 -0.37 -13.01 -16.43
CA VAL A 190 -0.95 -14.35 -16.56
C VAL A 190 0.11 -15.31 -17.08
N VAL A 191 0.45 -16.32 -16.28
CA VAL A 191 1.49 -17.31 -16.61
C VAL A 191 0.88 -18.71 -16.56
N THR A 192 0.61 -19.27 -17.74
CA THR A 192 0.13 -20.65 -17.90
C THR A 192 1.26 -21.51 -18.43
N ARG A 193 1.67 -22.54 -17.67
CA ARG A 193 2.72 -23.48 -18.07
C ARG A 193 2.66 -24.75 -17.23
N SER A 194 3.48 -25.75 -17.59
CA SER A 194 3.82 -26.83 -16.66
C SER A 194 4.76 -26.29 -15.59
N TRP A 195 4.36 -26.42 -14.33
CA TRP A 195 5.14 -26.02 -13.17
C TRP A 195 5.68 -27.26 -12.47
N LYS A 196 6.91 -27.16 -11.99
CA LYS A 196 7.59 -28.21 -11.22
C LYS A 196 8.24 -27.65 -9.97
N LYS A 197 8.62 -28.54 -9.06
CA LYS A 197 9.32 -28.18 -7.82
C LYS A 197 10.57 -27.35 -8.13
N GLY A 198 10.66 -26.19 -7.49
CA GLY A 198 11.81 -25.29 -7.60
C GLY A 198 11.71 -24.24 -8.71
N ASP A 199 10.61 -24.18 -9.45
CA ASP A 199 10.35 -23.04 -10.33
C ASP A 199 10.20 -21.76 -9.49
N VAL A 200 10.78 -20.67 -9.99
CA VAL A 200 10.77 -19.36 -9.32
C VAL A 200 10.26 -18.30 -10.27
N VAL A 201 9.27 -17.54 -9.83
CA VAL A 201 8.82 -16.32 -10.48
C VAL A 201 9.44 -15.11 -9.77
N ALA A 202 10.11 -14.24 -10.51
CA ALA A 202 10.60 -12.98 -9.98
C ALA A 202 9.84 -11.82 -10.62
N LEU A 203 9.25 -10.98 -9.77
CA LEU A 203 8.55 -9.74 -10.10
C LEU A 203 9.45 -8.56 -9.72
N ASP A 204 9.43 -7.51 -10.53
CA ASP A 204 10.02 -6.21 -10.22
C ASP A 204 8.99 -5.12 -10.53
N PHE A 205 8.55 -4.41 -9.49
CA PHE A 205 7.69 -3.24 -9.60
C PHE A 205 8.52 -1.98 -9.32
N PRO A 206 8.88 -1.19 -10.34
CA PRO A 206 9.62 0.04 -10.12
C PRO A 206 8.86 0.98 -9.18
N MET A 207 9.49 1.33 -8.05
CA MET A 207 8.94 2.26 -7.07
C MET A 207 9.74 3.56 -7.08
N GLU A 208 9.02 4.68 -7.18
CA GLU A 208 9.56 6.03 -7.10
C GLU A 208 8.64 6.87 -6.21
N VAL A 209 9.15 7.99 -5.67
CA VAL A 209 8.29 8.95 -4.99
C VAL A 209 7.38 9.59 -6.04
N ARG A 210 6.08 9.60 -5.77
CA ARG A 210 5.07 10.13 -6.68
C ARG A 210 4.30 11.26 -6.03
N GLU A 211 3.99 12.26 -6.83
CA GLU A 211 3.08 13.35 -6.53
C GLU A 211 1.68 13.00 -7.06
N VAL A 212 0.68 13.02 -6.18
CA VAL A 212 -0.72 12.75 -6.49
C VAL A 212 -1.53 14.03 -6.45
N LEU A 213 -2.30 14.25 -7.53
CA LEU A 213 -3.26 15.33 -7.67
C LEU A 213 -4.67 14.77 -7.48
N ALA A 214 -5.51 15.54 -6.80
CA ALA A 214 -6.95 15.30 -6.72
C ALA A 214 -7.67 15.93 -7.93
N SER A 215 -8.81 15.35 -8.30
CA SER A 215 -9.74 16.00 -9.23
C SER A 215 -10.17 17.37 -8.69
N ASP A 216 -10.28 18.37 -9.56
CA ASP A 216 -10.74 19.73 -9.21
C ASP A 216 -12.15 19.78 -8.58
N LYS A 217 -12.90 18.68 -8.66
CA LYS A 217 -14.19 18.49 -7.97
C LYS A 217 -14.03 18.37 -6.45
N ILE A 218 -12.85 17.99 -5.95
CA ILE A 218 -12.53 17.96 -4.52
C ILE A 218 -12.01 19.35 -4.12
N THR A 219 -12.88 20.19 -3.57
CA THR A 219 -12.55 21.58 -3.23
C THR A 219 -11.42 21.70 -2.23
N ASP A 220 -11.34 20.77 -1.27
CA ASP A 220 -10.41 20.83 -0.15
C ASP A 220 -8.96 20.54 -0.56
N ASP A 221 -8.77 19.89 -1.71
CA ASP A 221 -7.46 19.46 -2.21
C ASP A 221 -6.99 20.29 -3.43
N ARG A 222 -7.73 21.34 -3.80
CA ARG A 222 -7.33 22.23 -4.90
C ARG A 222 -6.01 22.92 -4.59
N GLY A 223 -5.09 22.89 -5.56
CA GLY A 223 -3.75 23.45 -5.39
C GLY A 223 -2.96 22.74 -4.28
N LYS A 224 -3.25 21.47 -4.01
CA LYS A 224 -2.49 20.61 -3.12
C LYS A 224 -2.05 19.34 -3.82
N VAL A 225 -1.02 18.72 -3.26
CA VAL A 225 -0.45 17.47 -3.73
C VAL A 225 -0.19 16.54 -2.55
N SER A 226 -0.40 15.24 -2.74
CA SER A 226 -0.01 14.21 -1.78
C SER A 226 1.21 13.44 -2.28
N LEU A 227 1.99 12.87 -1.37
CA LEU A 227 3.16 12.06 -1.70
C LEU A 227 2.89 10.59 -1.47
N GLU A 228 3.37 9.75 -2.39
CA GLU A 228 3.25 8.30 -2.30
C GLU A 228 4.55 7.60 -2.71
N TYR A 229 4.78 6.40 -2.18
CA TYR A 229 5.83 5.50 -2.61
C TYR A 229 5.31 4.06 -2.55
N GLY A 230 5.18 3.41 -3.72
CA GLY A 230 4.51 2.12 -3.83
C GLY A 230 3.05 2.21 -3.32
N PRO A 231 2.61 1.32 -2.41
CA PRO A 231 1.26 1.35 -1.84
C PRO A 231 1.09 2.35 -0.68
N LEU A 232 2.16 3.02 -0.26
CA LEU A 232 2.18 3.86 0.94
C LEU A 232 1.92 5.33 0.59
N VAL A 233 0.92 5.91 1.24
CA VAL A 233 0.70 7.37 1.30
C VAL A 233 1.59 7.93 2.40
N TYR A 234 2.15 9.12 2.17
CA TYR A 234 3.03 9.82 3.09
C TYR A 234 2.36 11.04 3.69
N THR A 235 2.86 11.45 4.86
CA THR A 235 2.44 12.64 5.59
C THR A 235 3.64 13.34 6.18
N VAL A 236 3.55 14.66 6.35
CA VAL A 236 4.47 15.41 7.20
C VAL A 236 3.89 15.49 8.62
N GLU A 237 4.75 15.43 9.63
CA GLU A 237 4.38 15.51 11.04
C GLU A 237 5.31 16.48 11.78
N GLN A 238 4.79 17.21 12.77
CA GLN A 238 5.54 18.20 13.54
C GLN A 238 6.81 17.65 14.21
N ALA A 239 6.81 16.35 14.56
CA ALA A 239 7.95 15.69 15.15
C ALA A 239 9.21 15.70 14.26
N ASP A 240 9.07 15.82 12.93
CA ASP A 240 10.20 15.93 12.00
C ASP A 240 10.32 17.30 11.34
N ASN A 241 9.33 18.19 11.54
CA ASN A 241 9.20 19.45 10.81
C ASN A 241 8.74 20.57 11.76
N ALA A 242 9.56 21.60 11.92
CA ALA A 242 9.31 22.66 12.90
C ALA A 242 8.04 23.48 12.63
N ASP A 243 7.71 23.72 11.36
CA ASP A 243 6.50 24.40 10.92
C ASP A 243 5.87 23.60 9.78
N VAL A 244 4.86 22.79 10.11
CA VAL A 244 4.18 21.93 9.13
C VAL A 244 3.34 22.77 8.16
N ASN A 245 2.78 23.89 8.62
CA ASN A 245 1.93 24.76 7.81
C ASN A 245 2.71 25.54 6.75
N ALA A 246 4.00 25.81 6.98
CA ALA A 246 4.86 26.48 6.01
C ALA A 246 5.36 25.57 4.88
N ILE A 247 5.15 24.25 4.95
CA ILE A 247 5.64 23.31 3.94
C ILE A 247 4.83 23.47 2.66
N THR A 248 5.53 23.60 1.53
CA THR A 248 4.93 23.65 0.20
C THR A 248 5.73 22.80 -0.77
N ILE A 249 5.06 22.32 -1.83
CA ILE A 249 5.70 21.60 -2.92
C ILE A 249 5.65 22.47 -4.16
N SER A 250 6.77 22.67 -4.84
CA SER A 250 6.84 23.29 -6.17
C SER A 250 7.36 22.33 -7.22
N ASN A 251 7.33 22.76 -8.48
CA ASN A 251 7.88 22.00 -9.61
C ASN A 251 9.41 21.78 -9.54
N THR A 252 10.10 22.47 -8.63
CA THR A 252 11.54 22.29 -8.39
C THR A 252 11.83 21.46 -7.14
N THR A 253 10.78 20.96 -6.47
CA THR A 253 10.94 20.07 -5.32
C THR A 253 11.64 18.81 -5.75
N THR A 254 12.67 18.44 -5.01
CA THR A 254 13.35 17.15 -5.18
C THR A 254 13.05 16.25 -4.00
N PHE A 255 12.86 14.97 -4.30
CA PHE A 255 12.54 13.96 -3.29
C PHE A 255 13.67 12.93 -3.20
N LYS A 256 14.06 12.61 -1.97
CA LYS A 256 15.01 11.54 -1.70
C LYS A 256 14.43 10.57 -0.69
N LEU A 257 14.32 9.31 -1.09
CA LEU A 257 13.92 8.23 -0.21
C LEU A 257 15.10 7.82 0.69
N LYS A 258 14.84 7.61 1.97
CA LYS A 258 15.87 7.22 2.95
C LYS A 258 15.35 6.17 3.92
N LYS A 259 16.07 5.06 4.01
CA LYS A 259 15.79 4.00 4.98
C LYS A 259 16.15 4.47 6.40
N GLN A 260 15.23 4.32 7.33
CA GLN A 260 15.36 4.67 8.74
C GLN A 260 15.07 3.44 9.61
N PRO A 261 16.04 2.53 9.80
CA PRO A 261 15.80 1.23 10.43
C PRO A 261 15.41 1.30 11.91
N LYS A 262 15.69 2.41 12.59
CA LYS A 262 15.41 2.62 14.02
C LYS A 262 14.22 3.53 14.29
N LEU A 263 13.68 4.19 13.26
CA LEU A 263 12.56 5.11 13.41
C LEU A 263 11.26 4.34 13.19
N LEU A 264 10.31 4.45 14.13
CA LEU A 264 8.93 3.97 13.95
C LEU A 264 8.84 2.50 13.47
N ASN A 265 9.61 1.61 14.13
CA ASN A 265 9.75 0.17 13.81
C ASN A 265 10.36 -0.13 12.43
N GLY A 266 11.10 0.81 11.84
CA GLY A 266 11.80 0.64 10.59
C GLY A 266 10.96 1.09 9.41
N ILE A 267 11.18 2.33 8.96
CA ILE A 267 10.44 2.92 7.84
C ILE A 267 11.38 3.47 6.77
N TYR A 268 10.79 3.88 5.64
CA TYR A 268 11.46 4.73 4.66
C TYR A 268 10.83 6.11 4.73
N THR A 269 11.64 7.15 4.91
CA THR A 269 11.21 8.56 4.89
C THR A 269 11.42 9.17 3.52
N ILE A 270 10.60 10.16 3.16
CA ILE A 270 10.85 11.01 1.99
C ILE A 270 11.40 12.34 2.51
N GLU A 271 12.66 12.64 2.16
CA GLU A 271 13.26 13.96 2.39
C GLU A 271 12.95 14.84 1.17
N GLY A 272 12.16 15.89 1.37
CA GLY A 272 11.80 16.87 0.35
C GLY A 272 12.63 18.15 0.48
N LYS A 273 13.03 18.75 -0.65
CA LYS A 273 13.76 20.02 -0.68
C LYS A 273 13.29 20.93 -1.81
N THR A 274 12.93 22.16 -1.45
CA THR A 274 12.52 23.25 -2.36
C THR A 274 13.27 24.53 -2.01
N GLY A 275 14.26 24.91 -2.82
CA GLY A 275 15.16 26.01 -2.49
C GLY A 275 15.88 25.79 -1.15
N LYS A 276 15.56 26.64 -0.15
CA LYS A 276 16.07 26.51 1.23
C LYS A 276 15.14 25.69 2.15
N GLN A 277 13.88 25.52 1.79
CA GLN A 277 12.93 24.73 2.55
C GLN A 277 13.31 23.25 2.46
N LYS A 278 13.27 22.56 3.59
CA LYS A 278 13.44 21.11 3.69
C LYS A 278 12.35 20.55 4.58
N PHE A 279 11.87 19.37 4.26
CA PHE A 279 10.91 18.65 5.09
C PHE A 279 11.17 17.15 5.04
N THR A 280 10.63 16.44 6.03
CA THR A 280 10.64 14.99 6.07
C THR A 280 9.21 14.49 6.16
N ALA A 281 8.83 13.60 5.25
CA ALA A 281 7.58 12.89 5.30
C ALA A 281 7.80 11.43 5.74
N ILE A 282 6.85 10.91 6.51
CA ILE A 282 6.78 9.54 7.02
C ILE A 282 5.56 8.83 6.41
N PRO A 283 5.51 7.49 6.36
CA PRO A 283 4.30 6.78 5.96
C PRO A 283 3.12 7.20 6.84
N TYR A 284 1.98 7.51 6.22
CA TYR A 284 0.79 8.04 6.90
C TYR A 284 0.42 7.19 8.10
N TYR A 285 0.43 5.86 8.00
CA TYR A 285 0.04 4.99 9.10
C TYR A 285 0.86 5.15 10.39
N THR A 286 2.07 5.70 10.30
CA THR A 286 2.99 5.86 11.44
C THR A 286 2.83 7.16 12.21
N TRP A 287 2.01 8.11 11.73
CA TRP A 287 1.73 9.35 12.45
C TRP A 287 1.14 9.08 13.85
N SER A 288 1.22 10.06 14.74
CA SER A 288 0.67 10.02 16.10
C SER A 288 1.27 8.91 16.98
N ASN A 289 2.51 8.48 16.69
CA ASN A 289 3.29 7.58 17.54
C ASN A 289 4.36 8.30 18.37
N ARG A 290 4.47 9.64 18.24
CA ARG A 290 5.52 10.47 18.86
C ARG A 290 4.97 11.71 19.59
N GLY A 291 3.70 11.68 19.97
CA GLY A 291 3.01 12.77 20.65
C GLY A 291 1.93 13.42 19.79
N VAL A 292 1.21 14.36 20.41
CA VAL A 292 0.23 15.23 19.74
C VAL A 292 0.99 16.31 18.97
N GLY A 293 0.58 16.58 17.73
CA GLY A 293 1.15 17.65 16.94
C GLY A 293 0.44 17.84 15.60
N GLU A 294 0.96 18.79 14.82
CA GLU A 294 0.50 19.06 13.47
C GLU A 294 0.85 17.92 12.50
N MET A 295 -0.04 17.66 11.54
CA MET A 295 0.13 16.62 10.52
C MET A 295 -0.63 17.01 9.25
N LYS A 296 -0.04 16.78 8.06
CA LYS A 296 -0.71 16.99 6.75
C LYS A 296 -0.33 15.94 5.72
N VAL A 297 -1.35 15.36 5.07
CA VAL A 297 -1.19 14.48 3.90
C VAL A 297 -1.19 15.27 2.59
N TRP A 298 -2.02 16.30 2.49
CA TRP A 298 -2.13 17.17 1.31
C TRP A 298 -1.37 18.47 1.54
N LEU A 299 -0.31 18.67 0.77
CA LEU A 299 0.61 19.80 0.89
C LEU A 299 0.30 20.85 -0.18
N PRO A 300 0.26 22.16 0.17
CA PRO A 300 0.05 23.21 -0.82
C PRO A 300 1.09 23.15 -1.95
N GLU A 301 0.60 23.25 -3.18
CA GLU A 301 1.42 23.37 -4.38
C GLU A 301 1.67 24.85 -4.69
N THR A 302 2.93 25.21 -4.85
CA THR A 302 3.37 26.55 -5.26
C THR A 302 3.98 26.50 -6.66
N LYS A 303 3.69 27.51 -7.49
CA LYS A 303 4.23 27.61 -8.85
C LYS A 303 5.74 27.78 -8.86
#